data_AF-A0A1H0AE07-F1
#
_entry.id   AF-A0A1H0AE07-F1
#
_cell.length_a   1.000
_cell.length_b   1.000
_cell.length_c   1.000
_cell.angle_alpha   90.00
_cell.angle_beta   90.00
_cell.angle_gamma   90.00
#
_symmetry.space_group_name_H-M   'P 1'
#
loop_
_entity.id
_entity.type
_entity.pdbx_description
1 polymer ?
#
loop_
_entity_poly.entity_id
_entity_poly.type
_entity_poly.pdbx_seq_one_letter_code
_entity_poly.pdbx_strand_id
1 'polypeptide(L)'
;MQKFPYQLDPPLIQFDSIHVNAIADASGIFIGTNTQVYWSTSGKGNSGLGEVRGDNNCVLNNINTVYDNDIIDAPYTKGDLIIGRV
;
A
#
# COMPACT_ATOMS: atom_id res chain seq x y z
N MET A 1 -8.10 13.09 44.38
CA MET A 1 -7.90 12.51 43.04
C MET A 1 -8.27 11.04 43.10
N GLN A 2 -9.37 10.65 42.49
CA GLN A 2 -9.89 9.28 42.51
C GLN A 2 -9.11 8.47 41.47
N LYS A 3 -8.31 7.48 41.91
CA LYS A 3 -7.70 6.49 41.00
C LYS A 3 -8.79 5.53 40.54
N PHE A 4 -9.10 5.52 39.25
CA PHE A 4 -10.01 4.55 38.66
C PHE A 4 -9.42 3.14 38.81
N PRO A 5 -10.17 2.13 39.31
CA PRO A 5 -9.58 0.89 39.82
C PRO A 5 -9.21 -0.16 38.76
N TYR A 6 -9.34 0.12 37.46
CA TYR A 6 -8.96 -0.83 36.42
C TYR A 6 -8.26 -0.08 35.28
N GLN A 7 -6.93 -0.19 35.22
CA GLN A 7 -6.26 -0.01 33.95
C GLN A 7 -6.62 -1.23 33.11
N LEU A 8 -7.45 -1.04 32.08
CA LEU A 8 -7.65 -2.07 31.07
C LEU A 8 -6.30 -2.21 30.37
N ASP A 9 -5.58 -3.29 30.66
CA ASP A 9 -4.43 -3.65 29.85
C ASP A 9 -4.91 -3.74 28.40
N PRO A 10 -4.23 -3.09 27.45
CA PRO A 10 -4.63 -3.16 26.06
C PRO A 10 -4.75 -4.64 25.67
N PRO A 11 -5.77 -5.03 24.89
CA PRO A 11 -5.95 -6.42 24.50
C PRO A 11 -4.64 -6.95 23.90
N LEU A 12 -4.09 -8.01 24.50
CA LEU A 12 -2.90 -8.68 24.01
C LEU A 12 -3.26 -9.36 22.69
N ILE A 13 -2.94 -8.71 21.58
CA ILE A 13 -3.07 -9.31 20.25
C ILE A 13 -1.82 -10.13 19.99
N GLN A 14 -1.87 -11.42 20.32
CA GLN A 14 -0.81 -12.38 20.09
C GLN A 14 -1.20 -13.31 18.93
N PHE A 15 -0.48 -13.19 17.82
CA PHE A 15 -0.55 -14.15 16.73
C PHE A 15 0.54 -15.20 16.93
N ASP A 16 0.24 -16.46 16.62
CA ASP A 16 1.27 -17.50 16.50
C ASP A 16 2.23 -17.18 15.34
N SER A 17 1.68 -16.78 14.19
CA SER A 17 2.43 -16.18 13.09
C SER A 17 1.54 -15.32 12.20
N ILE A 18 2.15 -14.36 11.49
CA ILE A 18 1.53 -13.63 10.37
C ILE A 18 2.30 -14.03 9.12
N HIS A 19 1.64 -14.76 8.22
CA HIS A 19 2.24 -15.20 6.97
C HIS A 19 1.70 -14.38 5.81
N VAL A 20 2.57 -13.59 5.19
CA VAL A 20 2.25 -12.70 4.07
C VAL A 20 2.92 -13.23 2.84
N ASN A 21 2.17 -13.90 1.98
CA ASN A 21 2.72 -14.48 0.74
C ASN A 21 2.97 -13.41 -0.33
N ALA A 22 2.17 -12.35 -0.34
CA ALA A 22 2.39 -11.18 -1.19
C ALA A 22 1.68 -9.96 -0.58
N ILE A 23 2.31 -8.81 -0.74
CA ILE A 23 1.72 -7.49 -0.48
C ILE A 23 2.27 -6.57 -1.56
N ALA A 24 1.44 -5.68 -2.11
CA ALA A 24 1.85 -4.76 -3.18
C ALA A 24 1.25 -3.39 -2.91
N ASP A 25 1.86 -2.36 -3.50
CA ASP A 25 1.49 -0.94 -3.59
C ASP A 25 0.62 -0.37 -2.45
N ALA A 26 1.14 0.66 -1.76
CA ALA A 26 0.40 1.43 -0.76
C ALA A 26 -0.27 0.56 0.32
N SER A 27 0.48 -0.41 0.84
CA SER A 27 -0.03 -1.42 1.75
C SER A 27 0.78 -1.48 3.04
N GLY A 28 0.19 -2.05 4.09
CA GLY A 28 0.84 -2.23 5.38
C GLY A 28 0.05 -3.17 6.27
N ILE A 29 0.72 -3.71 7.27
CA ILE A 29 0.15 -4.64 8.24
C ILE A 29 0.28 -4.02 9.61
N PHE A 30 -0.86 -3.79 10.26
CA PHE A 30 -0.92 -3.04 11.51
C PHE A 30 -1.57 -3.89 12.60
N ILE A 31 -0.88 -4.00 13.73
CA ILE A 31 -1.23 -4.88 14.85
C ILE A 31 -1.23 -4.03 16.12
N GLY A 32 -2.14 -4.36 17.05
CA GLY A 32 -2.28 -3.62 18.31
C GLY A 32 -2.96 -2.26 18.10
N THR A 33 -2.85 -1.39 19.10
CA THR A 33 -3.39 -0.03 19.04
C THR A 33 -2.56 0.82 18.09
N ASN A 34 -3.14 1.24 16.98
CA ASN A 34 -2.47 2.04 15.97
C ASN A 34 -3.40 3.13 15.41
N THR A 35 -2.79 4.24 14.99
CA THR A 35 -3.46 5.36 14.31
C THR A 35 -2.67 5.67 13.05
N GLN A 36 -3.25 5.38 11.89
CA GLN A 36 -2.65 5.66 10.59
C GLN A 36 -3.34 6.90 10.02
N VAL A 37 -2.60 7.98 9.86
CA VAL A 37 -3.13 9.25 9.36
C VAL A 37 -2.21 9.78 8.26
N TYR A 38 -2.77 10.57 7.34
CA TYR A 38 -2.05 11.21 6.23
C TYR A 38 -1.37 10.25 5.26
N TRP A 39 -1.98 9.09 5.01
CA TRP A 39 -1.54 8.21 3.93
C TRP A 39 -1.86 8.85 2.59
N SER A 40 -0.83 9.04 1.78
CA SER A 40 -0.95 9.45 0.39
C SER A 40 -0.02 8.60 -0.44
N THR A 41 -0.53 8.07 -1.54
CA THR A 41 0.24 7.31 -2.50
C THR A 41 -0.13 7.78 -3.90
N SER A 42 0.84 7.74 -4.80
CA SER A 42 0.62 8.04 -6.19
C SER A 42 1.45 7.00 -6.98
N GLY A 43 0.81 6.31 -7.93
CA GLY A 43 1.42 5.25 -8.70
C GLY A 43 1.08 5.36 -10.17
N LYS A 44 2.09 5.17 -11.03
CA LYS A 44 1.92 4.94 -12.46
C LYS A 44 2.55 3.58 -12.76
N GLY A 45 1.86 2.75 -13.52
CA GLY A 45 2.29 1.39 -13.79
C GLY A 45 2.01 1.01 -15.23
N ASN A 46 3.02 0.47 -15.90
CA ASN A 46 2.90 -0.10 -17.23
C ASN A 46 3.51 -1.49 -17.17
N SER A 47 2.69 -2.51 -17.34
CA SER A 47 3.16 -3.89 -17.36
C SER A 47 2.92 -4.46 -18.75
N GLY A 48 4.01 -4.83 -19.44
CA GLY A 48 3.94 -5.41 -20.77
C GLY A 48 3.42 -6.84 -20.73
N LEU A 49 4.32 -7.80 -20.54
CA LEU A 49 3.94 -9.22 -20.38
C LEU A 49 3.22 -9.50 -19.06
N GLY A 50 3.40 -8.65 -18.04
CA GLY A 50 2.97 -9.00 -16.70
C GLY A 50 3.82 -10.09 -16.08
N GLU A 51 3.16 -10.90 -15.26
CA GLU A 51 3.79 -11.93 -14.46
C GLU A 51 3.43 -13.33 -14.97
N VAL A 52 4.44 -14.21 -14.99
CA VAL A 52 4.31 -15.62 -15.37
C VAL A 52 4.75 -16.46 -14.18
N ARG A 53 3.85 -17.26 -13.61
CA ARG A 53 4.11 -18.07 -12.40
C ARG A 53 3.66 -19.53 -12.60
N GLY A 54 4.32 -20.44 -11.89
CA GLY A 54 4.08 -21.89 -11.98
C GLY A 54 5.04 -22.60 -12.95
N ASP A 55 4.85 -23.91 -13.11
CA ASP A 55 5.75 -24.76 -13.88
C ASP A 55 5.27 -24.96 -15.33
N ASN A 56 6.21 -25.26 -16.24
CA ASN A 56 5.95 -25.51 -17.67
C ASN A 56 5.35 -24.32 -18.46
N ASN A 57 5.64 -23.09 -18.02
CA ASN A 57 5.25 -21.90 -18.75
C ASN A 57 6.11 -21.70 -20.01
N CYS A 58 5.47 -21.46 -21.16
CA CYS A 58 6.14 -21.12 -22.40
C CYS A 58 5.57 -19.81 -22.93
N VAL A 59 6.42 -18.79 -23.06
CA VAL A 59 6.07 -17.49 -23.64
C VAL A 59 6.95 -17.27 -24.87
N LEU A 60 6.31 -17.12 -26.03
CA LEU A 60 7.01 -16.91 -27.31
C LEU A 60 6.40 -15.73 -28.05
N ASN A 61 7.26 -14.98 -28.74
CA ASN A 61 6.91 -13.87 -29.62
C ASN A 61 6.13 -12.72 -28.95
N ASN A 62 6.33 -12.49 -27.64
CA ASN A 62 5.66 -11.37 -26.98
C ASN A 62 6.34 -10.03 -27.35
N ILE A 63 5.55 -9.09 -27.84
CA ILE A 63 5.97 -7.72 -28.15
C ILE A 63 5.09 -6.78 -27.36
N ASN A 64 5.71 -5.95 -26.51
CA ASN A 64 5.00 -4.93 -25.75
C ASN A 64 5.51 -3.55 -26.17
N THR A 65 4.60 -2.63 -26.41
CA THR A 65 4.94 -1.22 -26.66
C THR A 65 4.09 -0.38 -25.73
N VAL A 66 4.77 0.48 -24.97
CA VAL A 66 4.12 1.49 -24.14
C VAL A 66 4.35 2.81 -24.85
N TYR A 67 3.26 3.44 -25.28
CA TYR A 67 3.29 4.77 -25.86
C TYR A 67 2.55 5.71 -24.92
N ASP A 68 3.31 6.62 -24.32
CA ASP A 68 2.88 7.48 -23.23
C ASP A 68 3.47 8.86 -23.53
N ASN A 69 2.66 9.71 -24.15
CA ASN A 69 3.11 10.99 -24.72
C ASN A 69 2.52 12.16 -23.93
N ASP A 70 2.66 12.05 -22.61
CA ASP A 70 2.15 12.99 -21.64
C ASP A 70 3.22 14.09 -21.43
N ILE A 71 2.80 15.34 -21.19
CA ILE A 71 3.74 16.44 -20.88
C ILE A 71 4.35 16.26 -19.47
N ILE A 72 3.66 15.55 -18.58
CA ILE A 72 4.11 15.27 -17.20
C ILE A 72 3.95 13.77 -16.94
N ASP A 73 5.07 13.07 -16.87
CA ASP A 73 5.16 11.63 -16.59
C ASP A 73 5.32 11.38 -15.08
N ALA A 74 4.22 11.50 -14.31
CA ALA A 74 4.21 11.08 -12.92
C ALA A 74 2.78 10.90 -12.41
N PRO A 75 2.56 10.00 -11.43
CA PRO A 75 1.36 10.07 -10.63
C PRO A 75 1.40 11.35 -9.79
N TYR A 76 0.63 12.35 -10.23
CA TYR A 76 0.57 13.65 -9.60
C TYR A 76 -0.09 13.55 -8.22
N THR A 77 0.70 13.74 -7.17
CA THR A 77 0.15 14.09 -5.86
C THR A 77 -0.38 15.51 -6.00
N LYS A 78 -1.70 15.68 -6.12
CA LYS A 78 -2.30 16.97 -5.83
C LYS A 78 -1.98 17.25 -4.37
N GLY A 79 -0.98 18.09 -4.14
CA GLY A 79 -0.71 18.64 -2.82
C GLY A 79 -2.03 19.14 -2.27
N ASP A 80 -2.30 18.87 -1.00
CA ASP A 80 -3.39 19.48 -0.28
C ASP A 80 -3.27 21.01 -0.44
N LEU A 81 -4.00 21.55 -1.41
CA LEU A 81 -4.41 22.94 -1.39
C LEU A 81 -5.36 23.04 -0.21
N ILE A 82 -4.82 23.19 0.99
CA ILE A 82 -5.56 23.75 2.12
C ILE A 82 -5.75 25.23 1.80
N ILE A 83 -6.65 25.55 0.88
CA ILE A 83 -7.27 26.87 0.85
C ILE A 83 -8.26 26.87 2.01
N GLY A 84 -7.84 27.39 3.17
CA GLY A 84 -8.76 27.67 4.28
C GLY A 84 -8.48 26.99 5.61
N ARG A 85 -7.24 26.98 6.11
CA ARG A 85 -7.01 26.88 7.55
C ARG A 85 -6.26 28.12 8.05
N VAL A 86 -7.07 29.08 8.52
CA VAL A 86 -6.68 30.08 9.51
C VAL A 86 -6.57 29.38 10.86
#